data_AF-A0A1I3RR75-F1
#
_entry.id   AF-A0A1I3RR75-F1
#
_cell.length_a   1.000
_cell.length_b   1.000
_cell.length_c   1.000
_cell.angle_alpha   90.00
_cell.angle_beta   90.00
_cell.angle_gamma   90.00
#
_symmetry.space_group_name_H-M   'P 1'
#
loop_
_entity.id
_entity.type
_entity.pdbx_description
1 polymer ?
#
loop_
_entity_poly.entity_id
_entity_poly.type
_entity_poly.pdbx_seq_one_letter_code
_entity_poly.pdbx_strand_id
1 'polypeptide(L)' 'MIPLDVFGSESVAADLLEQVRWRNDVTCPRCRSDLTVKNGSYGHFQRYLCKNCDRTFNDKTGTICSVE' A
#
# COMPACT_ATOMS: atom_id res chain seq x y z
N MET A 1 -3.66 11.50 19.66
CA MET A 1 -3.19 10.14 19.99
C MET A 1 -4.04 9.19 19.18
N ILE A 2 -3.51 8.59 18.11
CA ILE A 2 -4.28 7.63 17.31
C ILE A 2 -4.29 6.32 18.11
N PRO A 3 -5.46 5.78 18.51
CA PRO A 3 -5.54 4.56 19.30
C PRO A 3 -4.97 3.39 18.49
N LEU A 4 -4.04 2.65 19.08
CA LEU A 4 -3.42 1.46 18.48
C LEU A 4 -4.41 0.27 18.40
N ASP A 5 -5.62 0.43 18.93
CA ASP A 5 -6.70 -0.55 18.99
C ASP A 5 -7.56 -0.54 17.71
N VAL A 6 -7.35 0.42 16.80
CA VAL A 6 -8.01 0.50 15.48
C VAL A 6 -7.46 -0.54 14.49
N PHE A 7 -6.33 -1.19 14.79
CA PHE A 7 -5.78 -2.31 14.00
C PHE A 7 -6.53 -3.64 14.23
N GLY A 8 -7.83 -3.59 14.56
CA GLY A 8 -8.63 -4.79 14.87
C GLY A 8 -8.90 -5.73 13.69
N SER A 9 -8.58 -5.33 12.45
CA SER A 9 -8.71 -6.20 11.26
C SER A 9 -7.83 -5.73 10.10
N GLU A 10 -7.29 -6.66 9.32
CA GLU A 10 -6.48 -6.37 8.13
C GLU A 10 -7.21 -5.51 7.09
N SER A 11 -8.54 -5.64 7.01
CA SER A 11 -9.39 -4.84 6.12
C SER A 11 -9.40 -3.35 6.48
N VAL A 12 -9.48 -3.02 7.78
CA VAL A 12 -9.43 -1.62 8.25
C VAL A 12 -8.05 -1.02 8.01
N ALA A 13 -6.99 -1.81 8.21
CA ALA A 13 -5.63 -1.40 7.90
C ALA A 13 -5.44 -1.16 6.39
N ALA A 14 -6.05 -1.99 5.52
CA ALA A 14 -6.02 -1.79 4.08
C ALA A 14 -6.68 -0.47 3.66
N ASP A 15 -7.88 -0.21 4.18
CA ASP A 15 -8.66 0.99 3.85
C ASP A 15 -7.94 2.28 4.29
N LEU A 16 -7.39 2.28 5.52
CA LEU A 16 -6.58 3.38 6.04
C LEU A 16 -5.29 3.58 5.23
N LEU A 17 -4.61 2.50 4.85
CA LEU A 17 -3.37 2.61 4.07
C LEU A 17 -3.64 3.13 2.66
N GLU A 18 -4.73 2.70 2.02
CA GLU A 18 -5.14 3.22 0.72
C GLU A 18 -5.43 4.73 0.81
N GLN A 19 -6.21 5.16 1.81
CA GLN A 19 -6.57 6.56 2.00
C GLN A 19 -5.38 7.46 2.38
N VAL A 20 -4.46 6.97 3.22
CA VAL A 20 -3.33 7.78 3.72
C VAL A 20 -2.18 7.80 2.72
N ARG A 21 -1.83 6.67 2.09
CA ARG A 21 -0.67 6.59 1.19
C ARG A 21 -0.97 7.11 -0.22
N TRP A 22 -2.18 6.87 -0.73
CA TRP A 22 -2.50 7.14 -2.14
C TRP A 22 -3.46 8.32 -2.34
N ARG A 23 -3.63 9.18 -1.33
CA ARG A 23 -4.55 10.33 -1.37
C ARG A 23 -4.34 11.27 -2.55
N ASN A 24 -3.10 11.38 -3.04
CA ASN A 24 -2.75 12.27 -4.14
C ASN A 24 -2.34 11.48 -5.38
N ASP A 25 -1.38 10.55 -5.25
CA ASP A 25 -0.94 9.76 -6.40
C ASP A 25 -0.18 8.50 -5.97
N VAL A 26 -0.20 7.47 -6.80
CA VAL A 26 0.48 6.21 -6.50
C VAL A 26 1.93 6.26 -6.99
N THR A 27 2.83 6.62 -6.09
CA THR A 27 4.28 6.56 -6.35
C THR A 27 4.93 5.30 -5.80
N CYS A 28 5.83 4.71 -6.59
CA CYS A 28 6.59 3.54 -6.17
C CYS A 28 7.50 3.89 -4.97
N PRO A 29 7.40 3.20 -3.82
CA PRO A 29 8.23 3.52 -2.65
C PRO A 29 9.73 3.22 -2.86
N ARG A 30 10.09 2.45 -3.89
CA ARG A 30 11.49 2.07 -4.17
C ARG A 30 12.22 3.06 -5.06
N CYS A 31 11.59 3.46 -6.17
CA CYS A 31 12.21 4.37 -7.15
C CYS A 31 11.57 5.77 -7.16
N ARG A 32 10.52 6.00 -6.36
CA ARG A 32 9.70 7.22 -6.31
C ARG A 32 9.08 7.63 -7.65
N SER A 33 9.04 6.71 -8.62
CA SER A 33 8.37 6.96 -9.89
C SER A 33 6.86 6.87 -9.72
N ASP A 34 6.15 7.79 -10.34
CA ASP A 34 4.69 7.85 -10.52
C ASP A 34 4.20 6.86 -11.59
N LEU A 35 5.11 6.20 -12.32
CA LEU A 35 4.80 5.17 -13.31
C LEU A 35 4.37 3.87 -12.62
N THR A 36 3.19 3.88 -12.01
CA THR A 36 2.61 2.73 -11.33
C THR A 36 1.23 2.43 -11.89
N VAL A 37 0.94 1.14 -12.04
CA VAL A 37 -0.34 0.66 -12.58
C VAL A 37 -0.96 -0.33 -11.61
N LYS A 38 -2.29 -0.35 -11.51
CA LYS A 38 -3.02 -1.33 -10.70
C LYS A 38 -2.84 -2.71 -11.33
N ASN A 39 -2.31 -3.66 -10.58
CA ASN A 39 -1.98 -5.03 -11.00
C ASN A 39 -2.80 -6.06 -10.19
N GLY A 40 -4.11 -5.83 -10.15
CA GLY A 40 -5.06 -6.62 -9.36
C GLY A 40 -4.95 -6.37 -7.85
N SER A 41 -5.71 -7.12 -7.07
CA SER A 41 -5.73 -7.07 -5.61
C SER A 41 -5.22 -8.38 -5.01
N TYR A 42 -4.69 -8.31 -3.79
CA TYR A 42 -4.31 -9.46 -2.98
C TYR A 42 -5.07 -9.41 -1.66
N GLY A 43 -6.13 -10.22 -1.56
CA GLY A 43 -7.08 -10.13 -0.45
C GLY A 43 -7.76 -8.76 -0.44
N HIS A 44 -7.59 -8.02 0.66
CA HIS A 44 -8.13 -6.66 0.82
C HIS A 44 -7.20 -5.54 0.34
N PHE A 45 -5.98 -5.86 -0.11
CA PHE A 45 -4.97 -4.87 -0.47
C PHE A 45 -4.84 -4.74 -1.98
N GLN A 46 -4.69 -3.52 -2.49
CA GLN A 46 -4.44 -3.29 -3.89
C GLN A 46 -2.97 -3.61 -4.21
N ARG A 47 -2.71 -4.34 -5.30
CA ARG A 47 -1.35 -4.47 -5.84
C ARG A 47 -1.14 -3.45 -6.93
N TYR A 48 0.03 -2.86 -6.90
CA TYR A 48 0.52 -1.93 -7.89
C TYR A 48 1.81 -2.48 -8.49
N LEU A 49 1.97 -2.33 -9.79
CA LEU A 49 3.19 -2.64 -10.51
C LEU A 49 3.84 -1.32 -10.92
N CYS A 50 5.08 -1.09 -10.51
CA CYS A 50 5.86 0.01 -11.03
C CYS A 50 6.42 -0.37 -12.41
N LYS A 51 6.11 0.42 -13.43
CA LYS A 51 6.64 0.27 -14.80
C LYS A 51 8.08 0.79 -14.95
N ASN A 52 8.58 1.56 -13.99
CA ASN A 52 9.94 2.10 -14.04
C ASN A 52 11.00 1.11 -13.49
N CYS A 53 10.63 0.29 -12.51
CA CYS A 53 11.55 -0.69 -11.90
C CYS A 53 11.04 -2.13 -11.98
N ASP A 54 9.91 -2.35 -12.67
CA ASP A 54 9.23 -3.64 -12.86
C ASP A 54 8.94 -4.40 -11.56
N ARG A 55 8.85 -3.69 -10.43
CA ARG A 55 8.53 -4.28 -9.12
C ARG A 55 7.07 -4.09 -8.76
N THR A 56 6.48 -5.12 -8.19
CA THR A 56 5.17 -5.03 -7.56
C THR A 56 5.29 -4.59 -6.10
N PHE A 57 4.35 -3.77 -5.67
CA PHE A 57 4.18 -3.35 -4.28
C PHE A 57 2.68 -3.28 -3.98
N ASN A 58 2.33 -3.23 -2.71
CA ASN A 58 0.95 -3.10 -2.23
C ASN A 58 0.91 -2.06 -1.10
N ASP A 59 -0.28 -1.81 -0.58
CA ASP A 59 -0.48 -0.87 0.52
C ASP A 59 0.28 -1.25 1.80
N LYS A 60 0.52 -2.55 2.03
CA LYS A 60 1.37 -3.05 3.14
C LYS A 60 2.86 -2.82 2.92
N THR A 61 3.32 -2.63 1.68
CA THR A 61 4.76 -2.65 1.34
C THR A 61 5.47 -1.46 1.99
N GLY A 62 6.36 -1.72 2.95
CA GLY A 62 7.10 -0.68 3.68
C GLY A 62 6.34 -0.10 4.87
N THR A 63 5.20 -0.68 5.25
CA THR A 63 4.53 -0.43 6.53
C THR A 63 5.03 -1.45 7.56
N ILE A 64 4.98 -1.09 8.84
CA ILE A 64 5.45 -1.96 9.95
C ILE A 64 4.71 -3.31 10.03
N CYS A 65 3.56 -3.44 9.35
CA CYS A 65 2.80 -4.68 9.14
C CYS A 65 3.43 -5.66 8.12
N SER A 66 4.65 -5.40 7.63
CA SER A 66 5.40 -6.33 6.75
C SER A 66 6.24 -7.35 7.54
N VAL A 67 6.22 -7.31 8.87
CA VAL A 67 6.87 -8.30 9.73
C VAL A 67 5.83 -9.34 10.15
N GLU A 68 5.87 -10.50 9.48
CA GLU A 68 5.70 -11.80 10.14
C GLU A 68 7.01 -12.59 9.95
#